data_AF-G9N8U5-F1
#
_entry.id   AF-G9N8U5-F1
#
_cell.length_a   1.000
_cell.length_b   1.000
_cell.length_c   1.000
_cell.angle_alpha   90.00
_cell.angle_beta   90.00
_cell.angle_gamma   90.00
#
_symmetry.space_group_name_H-M   'P 1'
#
loop_
_entity.id
_entity.type
_entity.pdbx_description
1 polymer ?
#
loop_
_entity_poly.entity_id
_entity_poly.type
_entity_poly.pdbx_seq_one_letter_code
_entity_poly.pdbx_strand_id
1 'polypeptide(L)' 'VKRPLNAFMLYRRTFQKMVSVFCKGEKENHQEISKATGYCWRNLEPQKIHDIFERLYALERQHHKLAHPEYKYDP' A
#
# COMPACT_ATOMS: atom_id res chain seq x y z
N VAL A 1 -18.17 -0.05 4.83
CA VAL A 1 -17.07 -0.85 4.24
C VAL A 1 -15.90 0.07 3.92
N LYS A 2 -14.67 -0.23 4.35
CA LYS A 2 -13.49 0.63 4.08
C LYS A 2 -13.10 0.54 2.61
N ARG A 3 -12.55 1.63 2.05
CA ARG A 3 -12.08 1.66 0.66
C ARG A 3 -10.98 0.60 0.44
N PRO A 4 -10.98 -0.12 -0.70
CA PRO A 4 -9.86 -0.97 -1.07
C PRO A 4 -8.60 -0.11 -1.27
N LEU A 5 -7.45 -0.65 -0.86
CA LEU A 5 -6.16 0.04 -0.97
C LEU A 5 -5.72 0.08 -2.43
N ASN A 6 -5.18 1.21 -2.90
CA ASN A 6 -4.53 1.28 -4.21
C ASN A 6 -3.11 0.66 -4.17
N ALA A 7 -2.46 0.53 -5.33
CA ALA A 7 -1.12 -0.05 -5.46
C ALA A 7 -0.08 0.62 -4.53
N PHE A 8 -0.06 1.96 -4.48
CA PHE A 8 0.84 2.70 -3.60
C PHE A 8 0.55 2.45 -2.11
N MET A 9 -0.72 2.39 -1.71
CA MET A 9 -1.11 2.13 -0.33
C MET A 9 -0.80 0.69 0.10
N LEU A 10 -0.87 -0.27 -0.83
CA LEU A 10 -0.39 -1.64 -0.62
C LEU A 10 1.13 -1.66 -0.43
N TYR A 11 1.88 -0.99 -1.31
CA TYR A 11 3.33 -0.86 -1.19
C TYR A 11 3.74 -0.22 0.13
N ARG A 12 3.12 0.90 0.51
CA ARG A 12 3.36 1.60 1.78
C ARG A 12 3.14 0.70 2.99
N ARG A 13 2.07 -0.11 2.98
CA ARG A 13 1.78 -1.03 4.08
C ARG A 13 2.89 -2.08 4.22
N THR A 14 3.40 -2.59 3.12
CA THR A 14 4.53 -3.52 3.12
C THR A 14 5.81 -2.82 3.59
N PHE A 15 6.07 -1.60 3.11
CA PHE A 15 7.22 -0.79 3.51
C PHE A 15 7.22 -0.50 5.01
N GLN A 16 6.08 -0.07 5.56
CA GLN A 16 5.94 0.18 6.99
C GLN A 16 6.20 -1.09 7.81
N LYS A 17 5.70 -2.25 7.37
CA LYS A 17 6.01 -3.54 8.02
C LYS A 17 7.51 -3.86 8.00
N MET A 18 8.19 -3.62 6.88
CA MET A 18 9.64 -3.81 6.80
C MET A 18 10.36 -2.90 7.80
N VAL A 19 10.04 -1.60 7.81
CA VAL A 19 10.63 -0.64 8.76
C VAL A 19 10.38 -1.08 10.20
N SER A 20 9.17 -1.50 10.54
CA SER A 20 8.82 -1.98 11.89
C SER A 20 9.67 -3.19 12.33
N VAL A 21 9.96 -4.11 11.41
CA VAL A 21 10.77 -5.30 11.68
C VAL A 21 12.26 -4.95 11.85
N PHE A 22 12.79 -4.03 11.05
CA PHE A 22 14.21 -3.64 11.11
C PHE A 22 14.50 -2.63 12.23
N CYS A 23 13.60 -1.67 12.46
CA CYS A 23 13.71 -0.62 13.46
C CYS A 23 12.96 -1.04 14.74
N LYS A 24 13.46 -2.07 15.44
CA LYS A 24 12.87 -2.62 16.69
C LYS A 24 12.96 -1.66 17.89
N GLY A 25 12.31 -0.50 17.85
CA GLY A 25 12.19 0.37 19.02
C GLY A 25 12.14 1.87 18.77
N GLU A 26 12.35 2.35 17.54
CA GLU A 26 12.16 3.76 17.25
C GLU A 26 10.67 4.04 16.98
N LYS A 27 10.16 5.12 17.60
CA LYS A 27 8.80 5.61 17.32
C LYS A 27 8.68 5.76 15.80
N GLU A 28 7.87 4.91 15.18
CA GLU A 28 7.62 4.91 13.74
C GLU A 28 7.14 6.30 13.33
N ASN A 29 8.05 7.16 12.90
CA ASN A 29 7.69 8.50 12.47
C ASN A 29 6.95 8.34 11.13
N HIS A 30 5.62 8.28 11.22
CA HIS A 30 4.77 8.03 10.06
C HIS A 30 4.93 9.10 8.98
N GLN A 31 5.39 10.32 9.32
CA GLN A 31 5.72 11.34 8.31
C GLN A 31 6.97 10.94 7.53
N GLU A 32 8.04 10.54 8.20
CA GLU A 32 9.29 10.12 7.55
C GLU A 32 9.09 8.85 6.72
N ILE A 33 8.34 7.87 7.25
CA ILE A 33 7.96 6.67 6.49
C ILE A 33 7.18 7.07 5.22
N SER A 34 6.29 8.08 5.30
CA SER A 34 5.56 8.56 4.12
C SER A 34 6.49 9.14 3.05
N LYS A 35 7.41 10.00 3.48
CA LYS A 35 8.37 10.67 2.59
C LYS A 35 9.29 9.64 1.94
N ALA A 36 9.86 8.75 2.74
CA ALA A 36 10.72 7.67 2.28
C ALA A 36 10.00 6.74 1.30
N THR A 37 8.82 6.23 1.67
CA THR A 37 8.02 5.36 0.80
C THR A 37 7.68 6.05 -0.54
N GLY A 38 7.25 7.32 -0.49
CA GLY A 38 6.89 8.07 -1.70
C GLY A 38 8.10 8.40 -2.59
N TYR A 39 9.30 8.50 -2.01
CA TYR A 39 10.54 8.64 -2.75
C TYR A 39 10.95 7.29 -3.38
N CYS A 40 10.97 6.21 -2.60
CA CYS A 40 11.32 4.87 -3.09
C CYS A 40 10.41 4.46 -4.24
N TRP A 41 9.10 4.59 -4.05
CA TRP A 41 8.11 4.24 -5.07
C TRP A 41 8.30 5.00 -6.38
N ARG A 42 8.71 6.27 -6.37
CA ARG A 42 8.84 7.06 -7.61
C ARG A 42 10.21 6.96 -8.27
N ASN A 43 11.26 6.80 -7.47
CA ASN A 43 12.63 7.03 -7.93
C ASN A 43 13.55 5.80 -7.80
N LEU A 44 13.22 4.81 -6.96
CA LEU A 44 14.09 3.67 -6.69
C LEU A 44 13.52 2.34 -7.18
N GLU A 45 12.21 2.16 -7.06
CA GLU A 45 11.60 0.87 -7.39
C GLU A 45 11.57 0.63 -8.90
N PRO A 46 11.96 -0.56 -9.37
CA PRO A 46 11.88 -0.89 -10.79
C PRO A 46 10.43 -1.14 -11.21
N GLN A 47 10.14 -0.96 -12.51
CA GLN A 47 8.81 -1.16 -13.08
C GLN A 47 8.16 -2.50 -12.68
N LYS A 48 8.96 -3.57 -12.53
CA LYS A 48 8.47 -4.88 -12.07
C LYS A 48 7.76 -4.82 -10.71
N ILE A 49 8.24 -3.99 -9.78
CA ILE A 49 7.60 -3.83 -8.47
C ILE A 49 6.26 -3.10 -8.63
N HIS A 50 6.21 -2.06 -9.46
CA HIS A 50 4.95 -1.40 -9.82
C HIS A 50 3.94 -2.40 -10.38
N ASP A 51 4.35 -3.21 -11.35
CA ASP A 51 3.48 -4.20 -11.99
C ASP A 51 2.96 -5.25 -10.99
N ILE A 52 3.78 -5.66 -10.02
CA ILE A 52 3.36 -6.58 -8.94
C ILE A 52 2.27 -5.93 -8.09
N PHE A 53 2.47 -4.69 -7.63
CA PHE A 53 1.50 -3.99 -6.78
C PHE A 53 0.22 -3.58 -7.52
N GLU A 54 0.30 -3.30 -8.82
CA GLU A 54 -0.87 -3.10 -9.68
C GLU A 54 -1.70 -4.38 -9.83
N ARG A 55 -1.06 -5.54 -9.99
CA ARG A 55 -1.76 -6.85 -10.00
C ARG A 55 -2.42 -7.14 -8.65
N LEU A 56 -1.74 -6.85 -7.55
CA LEU A 56 -2.30 -6.99 -6.20
C LEU A 56 -3.50 -6.06 -5.99
N TYR A 57 -3.42 -4.82 -6.47
CA TYR A 57 -4.53 -3.87 -6.45
C TYR A 57 -5.75 -4.40 -7.24
N ALA A 58 -5.52 -4.95 -8.44
CA ALA A 58 -6.59 -5.52 -9.25
C ALA A 58 -7.29 -6.69 -8.53
N LEU A 59 -6.52 -7.57 -7.90
CA LEU A 59 -7.04 -8.68 -7.08
C LEU A 59 -7.83 -8.17 -5.87
N GLU A 60 -7.29 -7.20 -5.11
CA GLU A 60 -7.96 -6.61 -3.96
C GLU A 60 -9.30 -5.98 -4.35
N ARG A 61 -9.33 -5.27 -5.48
CA ARG A 61 -10.56 -4.68 -6.02
C ARG A 61 -11.59 -5.74 -6.40
N GLN A 62 -11.17 -6.85 -7.01
CA GLN A 62 -12.07 -7.96 -7.33
C GLN A 62 -12.61 -8.62 -6.05
N HIS A 63 -11.75 -8.95 -5.09
CA HIS A 63 -12.14 -9.53 -3.81
C HIS A 63 -13.09 -8.61 -3.05
N HIS A 64 -12.81 -7.31 -3.03
CA HIS A 64 -13.67 -6.32 -2.39
C HIS A 64 -15.07 -6.27 -3.02
N LYS A 65 -15.16 -6.32 -4.36
CA LYS A 65 -16.43 -6.35 -5.07
C LYS A 65 -17.22 -7.64 -4.80
N LEU A 66 -16.54 -8.77 -4.70
CA LEU A 66 -17.17 -10.05 -4.37
C LEU A 66 -17.65 -10.10 -2.91
N ALA A 67 -16.85 -9.57 -1.97
CA ALA A 67 -17.19 -9.54 -0.55
C ALA A 67 -18.26 -8.49 -0.22
N HIS A 68 -18.31 -7.40 -0.99
CA HIS A 68 -19.22 -6.28 -0.78
C HIS A 68 -19.85 -5.83 -2.11
N PRO A 69 -20.77 -6.63 -2.69
CA PRO A 69 -21.38 -6.32 -3.98
C PRO A 69 -22.21 -5.02 -3.98
N GLU A 70 -22.76 -4.65 -2.82
CA GLU A 70 -23.54 -3.42 -2.63
C GLU A 70 -22.67 -2.21 -2.26
N TYR A 71 -21.35 -2.36 -2.23
CA TYR A 71 -20.46 -1.26 -1.85
C TYR A 71 -20.48 -0.14 -2.88
N LYS A 72 -20.89 1.05 -2.43
CA LYS A 72 -20.77 2.33 -3.14
C LYS A 72 -19.93 3.28 -2.30
N TYR A 73 -18.97 3.94 -2.94
CA TYR A 73 -18.19 4.98 -2.28
C TYR A 73 -19.04 6.24 -2.15
N ASP A 74 -19.23 6.70 -0.92
CA ASP A 74 -19.84 7.98 -0.57
C ASP A 74 -18.79 8.79 0.20
N PRO A 75 -18.25 9.88 -0.38
CA PRO A 75 -17.10 10.62 0.13
C PRO A 75 -17.35 11.41 1.41
#